data_AF-Q0CAQ4-F1
#
_entry.id   AF-Q0CAQ4-F1
#
_cell.length_a   1.000
_cell.length_b   1.000
_cell.length_c   1.000
_cell.angle_alpha   90.00
_cell.angle_beta   90.00
_cell.angle_gamma   90.00
#
_symmetry.space_group_name_H-M   'P 1'
#
loop_
_entity.id
_entity.type
_entity.pdbx_description
1 polymer ?
#
loop_
_entity_poly.entity_id
_entity_poly.type
_entity_poly.pdbx_seq_one_letter_code
_entity_poly.pdbx_strand_id
1 'polypeptide(L)'
;MDIFNTVVSAIDLAQRVQKLIDDHRKAPERLCALQFEITSLQSILEKVKVTKSLDTDSLLKSEIVEIESILQKLLAGILKLSRTNASGGILWRHMRNLRTQKGYGELDELTRELQKREMSLNLSMVVYIGANVQPRAIYESTEYIQWHEMKPIASLHMVDIPISILRGFIAQLVIDGDGLFEEAITDVEVLRIQRSPDMPSLSFETLWAIFTSLIRHARFSQLYCAIDALDECDPTELAGLLTKLLNLATN
;
A
#
# COMPACT_ATOMS: atom_id res chain seq x y z
N MET A 1 -5.96 -13.17 18.86
CA MET A 1 -6.72 -11.96 18.52
C MET A 1 -7.26 -12.14 17.11
N ASP A 2 -8.56 -11.93 16.94
CA ASP A 2 -9.27 -11.98 15.66
C ASP A 2 -8.90 -10.76 14.80
N ILE A 3 -8.56 -10.97 13.53
CA ILE A 3 -8.11 -9.93 12.59
C ILE A 3 -9.16 -8.83 12.45
N PHE A 4 -10.44 -9.19 12.48
CA PHE A 4 -11.54 -8.23 12.40
C PHE A 4 -11.49 -7.23 13.56
N ASN A 5 -11.27 -7.72 14.79
CA ASN A 5 -11.15 -6.88 15.96
C ASN A 5 -9.91 -5.96 15.90
N THR A 6 -8.79 -6.45 15.37
CA THR A 6 -7.58 -5.63 15.16
C THR A 6 -7.83 -4.54 14.13
N VAL A 7 -8.52 -4.82 13.02
CA VAL A 7 -8.90 -3.83 12.00
C VAL A 7 -9.82 -2.75 12.59
N VAL A 8 -10.85 -3.15 13.35
CA VAL A 8 -11.77 -2.21 14.01
C VAL A 8 -11.01 -1.33 15.02
N SER A 9 -10.09 -1.90 15.79
CA SER A 9 -9.22 -1.15 16.71
C SER A 9 -8.37 -0.11 15.96
N ALA A 10 -7.71 -0.53 14.87
CA ALA A 10 -6.88 0.37 14.06
C ALA A 10 -7.68 1.52 13.44
N ILE A 11 -8.91 1.29 12.97
CA ILE A 11 -9.81 2.33 12.46
C ILE A 11 -10.17 3.35 13.55
N ASP A 12 -10.57 2.89 14.73
CA ASP A 12 -10.90 3.78 15.86
C ASP A 12 -9.69 4.61 16.29
N LEU A 13 -8.49 4.02 16.34
CA LEU A 13 -7.26 4.76 16.62
C LEU A 13 -6.98 5.83 15.56
N ALA A 14 -7.09 5.49 14.28
CA ALA A 14 -6.90 6.43 13.19
C ALA A 14 -7.87 7.62 13.28
N GLN A 15 -9.15 7.36 13.58
CA GLN A 15 -10.16 8.41 13.80
C GLN A 15 -9.82 9.32 14.99
N ARG A 16 -9.31 8.76 16.10
CA ARG A 16 -8.88 9.55 17.26
C ARG A 16 -7.69 10.44 16.95
N VAL A 17 -6.70 9.91 16.22
CA VAL A 17 -5.53 10.71 15.81
C VAL A 17 -5.97 11.84 14.87
N GLN A 18 -6.83 11.54 13.90
CA GLN A 18 -7.36 12.55 12.98
C GLN A 18 -8.13 13.66 13.70
N LYS A 19 -9.04 13.30 14.61
CA LYS A 19 -9.79 14.27 15.42
C LYS A 19 -8.85 15.19 16.22
N LEU A 20 -7.78 14.65 16.81
CA LEU A 20 -6.79 15.47 17.52
C LEU A 20 -6.06 16.44 16.58
N ILE A 21 -5.78 16.04 15.34
CA ILE A 21 -5.19 16.94 14.35
C ILE A 21 -6.19 18.03 13.95
N ASP A 22 -7.46 17.68 13.74
CA ASP A 22 -8.54 18.61 13.34
C ASP A 22 -8.86 19.65 14.43
N ASP A 23 -8.85 19.24 15.69
CA ASP A 23 -9.02 20.12 16.85
C ASP A 23 -7.92 21.21 16.92
N HIS A 24 -6.84 21.06 16.15
CA HIS A 24 -5.75 22.02 16.03
C HIS A 24 -5.84 22.86 14.74
N ARG A 25 -6.65 23.93 14.79
CA ARG A 25 -6.91 24.93 13.70
C ARG A 25 -5.67 25.58 13.03
N LYS A 26 -4.48 25.42 13.58
CA LYS A 26 -3.18 25.91 13.03
C LYS A 26 -2.12 24.81 13.08
N ALA A 27 -2.53 23.57 12.83
CA ALA A 27 -1.64 22.43 12.72
C ALA A 27 -0.47 22.78 11.77
N PRO A 28 0.79 22.50 12.15
CA PRO A 28 1.91 22.63 11.24
C PRO A 28 1.66 21.82 9.96
N GLU A 29 2.23 22.23 8.82
CA GLU A 29 2.10 21.52 7.53
C GLU A 29 2.36 20.01 7.65
N ARG A 30 3.25 19.61 8.57
CA ARG A 30 3.54 18.20 8.88
C ARG A 30 2.37 17.43 9.46
N LEU A 31 1.59 18.04 10.35
CA LEU A 31 0.38 17.43 10.88
C LEU A 31 -0.71 17.35 9.82
N CYS A 32 -0.77 18.33 8.90
CA CYS A 32 -1.65 18.26 7.73
C CYS A 32 -1.24 17.12 6.78
N ALA A 33 0.06 16.90 6.56
CA ALA A 33 0.55 15.75 5.80
C ALA A 33 0.17 14.43 6.49
N LEU A 34 0.37 14.33 7.82
CA LEU A 34 -0.05 13.17 8.59
C LEU A 34 -1.56 12.91 8.52
N GLN A 35 -2.39 13.97 8.50
CA GLN A 35 -3.84 13.85 8.34
C GLN A 35 -4.21 13.18 7.01
N PHE A 36 -3.52 13.56 5.93
CA PHE A 36 -3.71 12.94 4.63
C PHE A 36 -3.39 11.43 4.67
N GLU A 37 -2.26 11.07 5.26
CA GLU A 37 -1.83 9.67 5.41
C GLU A 37 -2.82 8.84 6.25
N ILE A 38 -3.31 9.41 7.35
CA ILE A 38 -4.32 8.75 8.19
C ILE A 38 -5.63 8.53 7.44
N THR A 39 -6.04 9.49 6.60
CA THR A 39 -7.27 9.37 5.79
C THR A 39 -7.14 8.27 4.75
N SER A 40 -5.98 8.21 4.07
CA SER A 40 -5.68 7.13 3.13
C SER A 40 -5.69 5.77 3.81
N LEU A 41 -5.02 5.65 4.96
CA LEU A 41 -4.98 4.43 5.76
C LEU A 41 -6.37 3.97 6.23
N GLN A 42 -7.23 4.87 6.69
CA GLN A 42 -8.61 4.55 7.06
C GLN A 42 -9.39 3.96 5.88
N SER A 43 -9.24 4.53 4.68
CA SER A 43 -9.88 4.01 3.47
C SER A 43 -9.47 2.56 3.19
N ILE A 44 -8.18 2.25 3.38
CA ILE A 44 -7.63 0.90 3.20
C ILE A 44 -8.18 -0.05 4.26
N LEU A 45 -8.14 0.34 5.54
CA LEU A 45 -8.63 -0.50 6.63
C LEU A 45 -10.14 -0.77 6.52
N GLU A 46 -10.94 0.18 6.04
CA GLU A 46 -12.36 -0.07 5.77
C GLU A 46 -12.56 -1.04 4.59
N LYS A 47 -11.72 -0.98 3.55
CA LYS A 47 -11.74 -1.99 2.46
C LYS A 47 -11.38 -3.38 3.00
N VAL A 48 -10.35 -3.48 3.84
CA VAL A 48 -9.98 -4.73 4.54
C VAL A 48 -11.21 -5.25 5.31
N LYS A 49 -11.79 -4.44 6.19
CA LYS A 49 -12.94 -4.83 7.04
C LYS A 49 -14.12 -5.45 6.28
N VAL A 50 -14.41 -4.97 5.07
CA VAL A 50 -15.54 -5.45 4.24
C VAL A 50 -15.18 -6.74 3.46
N THR A 51 -13.90 -7.10 3.38
CA THR A 51 -13.40 -8.27 2.66
C THR A 51 -13.70 -9.56 3.45
N LYS A 52 -14.70 -10.33 3.00
CA LYS A 52 -15.32 -11.47 3.72
C LYS A 52 -14.44 -12.68 4.04
N SER A 53 -13.18 -12.75 3.61
CA SER A 53 -12.34 -13.96 3.67
C SER A 53 -11.00 -13.82 4.41
N LEU A 54 -10.82 -12.77 5.21
CA LEU A 54 -9.56 -12.43 5.88
C LEU A 54 -9.02 -13.42 6.93
N ASP A 55 -9.73 -14.50 7.22
CA ASP A 55 -9.43 -15.39 8.36
C ASP A 55 -8.11 -16.18 8.22
N THR A 56 -7.50 -16.22 7.04
CA THR A 56 -6.34 -17.09 6.76
C THR A 56 -5.02 -16.38 6.45
N ASP A 57 -4.99 -15.06 6.28
CA ASP A 57 -3.77 -14.38 5.83
C ASP A 57 -2.92 -13.88 7.03
N SER A 58 -1.85 -14.62 7.33
CA SER A 58 -0.91 -14.28 8.40
C SER A 58 -0.12 -12.99 8.12
N LEU A 59 0.09 -12.64 6.85
CA LEU A 59 0.84 -11.44 6.46
C LEU A 59 0.00 -10.20 6.70
N LEU A 60 -1.24 -10.16 6.18
CA LEU A 60 -2.18 -9.05 6.42
C LEU A 60 -2.37 -8.81 7.91
N LYS A 61 -2.51 -9.89 8.69
CA LYS A 61 -2.65 -9.78 10.14
C LYS A 61 -1.45 -9.11 10.80
N SER A 62 -0.23 -9.49 10.42
CA SER A 62 0.99 -8.93 10.99
C SER A 62 1.11 -7.42 10.69
N GLU A 63 0.82 -7.02 9.44
CA GLU A 63 0.85 -5.62 9.02
C GLU A 63 -0.17 -4.76 9.77
N ILE A 64 -1.40 -5.26 9.95
CA ILE A 64 -2.44 -4.52 10.67
C ILE A 64 -2.08 -4.32 12.15
N VAL A 65 -1.47 -5.33 12.79
CA VAL A 65 -0.98 -5.21 14.18
C VAL A 65 0.13 -4.18 14.31
N GLU A 66 1.04 -4.13 13.34
CA GLU A 66 2.10 -3.12 13.32
C GLU A 66 1.54 -1.71 13.10
N ILE A 67 0.59 -1.55 12.18
CA ILE A 67 -0.14 -0.30 11.95
C ILE A 67 -0.81 0.17 13.25
N GLU A 68 -1.50 -0.73 13.96
CA GLU A 68 -2.13 -0.42 15.24
C GLU A 68 -1.10 0.12 16.26
N SER A 69 0.05 -0.54 16.38
CA SER A 69 1.16 -0.13 17.25
C SER A 69 1.70 1.25 16.89
N ILE A 70 1.86 1.56 15.60
CA ILE A 70 2.32 2.88 15.14
C ILE A 70 1.27 3.95 15.46
N LEU A 71 -0.01 3.69 15.20
CA LEU A 71 -1.10 4.63 15.52
C LEU A 71 -1.19 4.92 17.02
N GLN A 72 -1.00 3.91 17.88
CA GLN A 72 -0.92 4.10 19.33
C GLN A 72 0.25 5.01 19.73
N LYS A 73 1.44 4.82 19.15
CA LYS A 73 2.62 5.67 19.39
C LYS A 73 2.39 7.10 18.90
N LEU A 74 1.80 7.28 17.72
CA LEU A 74 1.44 8.60 17.18
C LEU A 74 0.44 9.32 18.08
N LEU A 75 -0.61 8.62 18.53
CA LEU A 75 -1.59 9.16 19.46
C LEU A 75 -0.93 9.62 20.77
N ALA A 76 -0.07 8.78 21.36
CA ALA A 76 0.67 9.11 22.57
C ALA A 76 1.60 10.32 22.37
N GLY A 77 2.29 10.39 21.23
CA GLY A 77 3.16 11.51 20.86
C GLY A 77 2.41 12.83 20.72
N ILE A 78 1.28 12.83 19.99
CA ILE A 78 0.44 14.02 19.80
C ILE A 78 -0.16 14.47 21.13
N LEU A 79 -0.66 13.55 21.96
CA LEU A 79 -1.17 13.89 23.29
C LEU A 79 -0.08 14.47 24.21
N LYS A 80 1.14 13.92 24.15
CA LYS A 80 2.29 14.46 24.90
C LYS A 80 2.60 15.89 24.47
N LEU A 81 2.64 16.16 23.16
CA LEU A 81 2.83 17.50 22.60
C LEU A 81 1.69 18.45 23.03
N SER A 82 0.45 17.98 23.05
CA SER A 82 -0.70 18.77 23.48
C SER A 82 -0.61 19.16 24.97
N ARG A 83 -0.23 18.21 25.84
CA ARG A 83 -0.08 18.44 27.29
C ARG A 83 1.05 19.40 27.65
N THR A 84 2.18 19.34 26.93
CA THR A 84 3.29 20.29 27.15
C THR A 84 2.95 21.73 26.76
N ASN A 85 1.83 21.94 26.05
CA ASN A 85 1.47 23.20 25.42
C ASN A 85 0.25 23.89 26.06
N ALA A 86 -0.15 23.46 27.27
CA ALA A 86 -1.29 24.00 28.01
C ALA A 86 -1.17 25.49 28.43
N SER A 87 -0.04 26.15 28.17
CA SER A 87 0.18 27.59 28.44
C SER A 87 -0.15 28.53 27.26
N GLY A 88 -0.94 28.06 26.28
CA GLY A 88 -1.61 28.92 25.30
C GLY A 88 -0.84 29.13 24.00
N GLY A 89 -1.59 29.32 22.90
CA GLY A 89 -1.17 29.29 21.49
C GLY A 89 -0.09 30.28 21.01
N ILE A 90 0.73 30.82 21.92
CA ILE A 90 1.96 31.56 21.65
C ILE A 90 3.13 30.59 21.45
N LEU A 91 3.16 29.46 22.18
CA LEU A 91 4.26 28.49 22.10
C LEU A 91 4.33 27.77 20.74
N TRP A 92 3.19 27.43 20.13
CA TRP A 92 3.16 26.80 18.80
C TRP A 92 3.70 27.71 17.69
N ARG A 93 3.51 29.04 17.81
CA ARG A 93 4.14 30.03 16.91
C ARG A 93 5.66 30.07 17.09
N HIS A 94 6.15 29.84 18.31
CA HIS A 94 7.58 29.69 18.59
C HIS A 94 8.14 28.33 18.16
N MET A 95 7.38 27.24 18.32
CA MET A 95 7.76 25.89 17.87
C MET A 95 7.84 25.80 16.34
N ARG A 96 7.03 26.57 15.60
CA ARG A 96 7.17 26.71 14.14
C ARG A 96 8.57 27.14 13.71
N ASN A 97 9.29 27.87 14.57
CA ASN A 97 10.65 28.36 14.30
C ASN A 97 11.75 27.46 14.88
N LEU A 98 11.42 26.48 15.74
CA LEU A 98 12.38 25.60 16.37
C LEU A 98 12.36 24.22 15.69
N ARG A 99 13.06 24.13 14.54
CA ARG A 99 13.32 22.87 13.77
C ARG A 99 14.01 21.74 14.56
N THR A 100 14.39 21.95 15.83
CA THR A 100 15.38 21.14 16.54
C THR A 100 14.84 20.35 17.74
N GLN A 101 13.54 20.36 18.02
CA GLN A 101 13.03 19.54 19.12
C GLN A 101 12.97 18.06 18.76
N LYS A 102 13.70 17.24 19.53
CA LYS A 102 13.77 15.78 19.50
C LYS A 102 12.40 15.07 19.32
N GLY A 103 11.30 15.68 19.79
CA GLY A 103 9.95 15.14 19.65
C GLY A 103 9.37 15.17 18.23
N TYR A 104 9.79 16.11 17.37
CA TYR A 104 9.37 16.10 15.96
C TYR A 104 10.10 15.03 15.15
N GLY A 105 11.36 14.72 15.49
CA GLY A 105 12.08 13.64 14.83
C GLY A 105 11.43 12.28 15.06
N GLU A 106 10.89 12.04 16.27
CA GLU A 106 10.12 10.82 16.58
C GLU A 106 8.79 10.78 15.81
N LEU A 107 8.10 11.92 15.67
CA LEU A 107 6.87 12.00 14.87
C LEU A 107 7.13 11.79 13.38
N ASP A 108 8.19 12.39 12.85
CA ASP A 108 8.60 12.23 11.44
C ASP A 108 8.97 10.76 11.16
N GLU A 109 9.67 10.10 12.09
CA GLU A 109 10.00 8.68 11.99
C GLU A 109 8.74 7.81 11.99
N LEU A 110 7.83 8.02 12.94
CA LEU A 110 6.57 7.28 12.99
C LEU A 110 5.70 7.53 11.76
N THR A 111 5.76 8.73 11.18
CA THR A 111 5.03 9.05 9.94
C THR A 111 5.61 8.29 8.75
N ARG A 112 6.93 8.20 8.64
CA ARG A 112 7.59 7.40 7.59
C ARG A 112 7.28 5.91 7.73
N GLU A 113 7.37 5.39 8.95
CA GLU A 113 7.00 3.99 9.23
C GLU A 113 5.52 3.73 8.91
N LEU A 114 4.62 4.67 9.23
CA LEU A 114 3.21 4.55 8.87
C LEU A 114 3.01 4.51 7.34
N GLN A 115 3.70 5.37 6.60
CA GLN A 115 3.63 5.41 5.13
C GLN A 115 4.15 4.11 4.51
N LYS A 116 5.27 3.58 5.03
CA LYS A 116 5.85 2.31 4.61
C LYS A 116 4.86 1.16 4.80
N ARG A 117 4.22 1.11 5.96
CA ARG A 117 3.25 0.07 6.32
C ARG A 117 1.92 0.19 5.60
N GLU A 118 1.43 1.40 5.41
CA GLU A 118 0.26 1.68 4.56
C GLU A 118 0.49 1.16 3.12
N MET A 119 1.70 1.35 2.60
CA MET A 119 2.08 0.86 1.28
C MET A 119 2.21 -0.66 1.24
N SER A 120 2.85 -1.27 2.24
CA SER A 120 2.89 -2.73 2.41
C SER A 120 1.48 -3.31 2.46
N LEU A 121 0.56 -2.69 3.23
CA LEU A 121 -0.83 -3.12 3.35
C LEU A 121 -1.59 -2.96 2.03
N ASN A 122 -1.40 -1.83 1.33
CA ASN A 122 -1.99 -1.63 0.00
C ASN A 122 -1.54 -2.70 -0.99
N LEU A 123 -0.26 -3.04 -0.98
CA LEU A 123 0.29 -4.06 -1.87
C LEU A 123 -0.16 -5.44 -1.45
N SER A 124 -0.20 -5.74 -0.15
CA SER A 124 -0.75 -6.98 0.38
C SER A 124 -2.23 -7.13 0.02
N MET A 125 -3.02 -6.05 0.04
CA MET A 125 -4.39 -6.08 -0.47
C MET A 125 -4.45 -6.27 -1.98
N VAL A 126 -3.56 -5.64 -2.74
CA VAL A 126 -3.43 -5.87 -4.18
C VAL A 126 -3.09 -7.33 -4.47
N VAL A 127 -2.19 -7.92 -3.68
CA VAL A 127 -1.82 -9.33 -3.72
C VAL A 127 -3.01 -10.20 -3.39
N TYR A 128 -3.71 -9.90 -2.32
CA TYR A 128 -4.87 -10.66 -1.86
C TYR A 128 -6.05 -10.62 -2.85
N ILE A 129 -6.34 -9.44 -3.41
CA ILE A 129 -7.38 -9.27 -4.41
C ILE A 129 -6.93 -9.87 -5.75
N GLY A 130 -5.67 -9.69 -6.12
CA GLY A 130 -5.06 -10.23 -7.34
C GLY A 130 -4.90 -11.74 -7.32
N ALA A 131 -4.63 -12.37 -6.18
CA ALA A 131 -4.61 -13.83 -6.06
C ALA A 131 -5.98 -14.47 -6.39
N ASN A 132 -7.05 -13.67 -6.32
CA ASN A 132 -8.40 -14.08 -6.70
C ASN A 132 -8.75 -13.78 -8.18
N VAL A 133 -7.83 -13.18 -8.96
CA VAL A 133 -7.96 -12.86 -10.40
C VAL A 133 -6.66 -13.29 -11.11
N GLN A 134 -6.63 -14.41 -11.84
CA GLN A 134 -5.37 -15.10 -12.20
C GLN A 134 -4.78 -14.77 -13.60
N PRO A 135 -3.82 -13.83 -13.73
CA PRO A 135 -2.65 -14.00 -14.61
C PRO A 135 -1.56 -14.78 -13.87
N ARG A 136 -0.68 -15.52 -14.55
CA ARG A 136 0.43 -16.28 -13.94
C ARG A 136 1.78 -15.96 -14.59
N ALA A 137 2.71 -15.39 -13.85
CA ALA A 137 4.13 -15.39 -14.17
C ALA A 137 4.71 -16.77 -13.81
N ILE A 138 5.44 -17.39 -14.73
CA ILE A 138 6.11 -18.68 -14.50
C ILE A 138 7.61 -18.39 -14.49
N TYR A 139 8.30 -18.70 -13.40
CA TYR A 139 9.76 -18.65 -13.34
C TYR A 139 10.31 -20.03 -13.65
N GLU A 140 11.32 -20.12 -14.51
CA GLU A 140 12.02 -21.38 -14.73
C GLU A 140 12.79 -21.78 -13.46
N SER A 141 12.20 -22.68 -12.67
CA SER A 141 12.93 -23.82 -12.14
C SER A 141 12.26 -25.08 -12.70
N THR A 142 13.08 -26.05 -13.08
CA THR A 142 12.85 -27.12 -14.05
C THR A 142 11.88 -28.24 -13.62
N GLU A 143 10.68 -27.94 -13.13
CA GLU A 143 9.64 -28.97 -12.91
C GLU A 143 8.27 -28.60 -13.49
N TYR A 144 7.89 -29.40 -14.49
CA TYR A 144 6.59 -29.39 -15.17
C TYR A 144 5.50 -29.88 -14.21
N ILE A 145 4.50 -29.04 -13.89
CA ILE A 145 3.33 -29.46 -13.11
C ILE A 145 2.11 -29.52 -14.04
N GLN A 146 1.50 -30.72 -14.17
CA GLN A 146 0.23 -30.97 -14.86
C GLN A 146 -0.95 -30.34 -14.10
N TRP A 147 -1.86 -29.67 -14.82
CA TRP A 147 -3.04 -29.01 -14.23
C TRP A 147 -4.32 -29.84 -14.40
N HIS A 148 -5.07 -29.99 -13.30
CA HIS A 148 -6.47 -30.44 -13.28
C HIS A 148 -7.41 -29.22 -13.29
N GLU A 149 -8.53 -29.36 -14.02
CA GLU A 149 -9.55 -28.36 -14.33
C GLU A 149 -10.15 -27.62 -13.11
N MET A 150 -10.29 -26.29 -13.20
CA MET A 150 -11.08 -25.47 -12.27
C MET A 150 -11.92 -24.40 -12.99
N LYS A 151 -13.11 -24.12 -12.44
CA LYS A 151 -14.20 -23.31 -13.04
C LYS A 151 -14.08 -21.81 -12.73
N PRO A 152 -14.56 -20.90 -13.61
CA PRO A 152 -14.46 -19.45 -13.42
C PRO A 152 -15.46 -18.92 -12.38
N ILE A 153 -15.04 -17.93 -11.58
CA ILE A 153 -15.92 -17.19 -10.67
C ILE A 153 -16.48 -15.96 -11.41
N ALA A 154 -17.67 -16.13 -11.99
CA ALA A 154 -18.38 -15.10 -12.73
C ALA A 154 -19.19 -14.18 -11.79
N SER A 155 -18.58 -13.15 -11.16
CA SER A 155 -19.36 -12.04 -10.57
C SER A 155 -18.57 -10.80 -10.12
N LEU A 156 -17.48 -10.40 -10.77
CA LEU A 156 -16.89 -9.06 -10.57
C LEU A 156 -17.10 -8.26 -11.86
N HIS A 157 -17.84 -7.15 -11.78
CA HIS A 157 -17.81 -6.12 -12.84
C HIS A 157 -16.33 -5.83 -13.15
N MET A 158 -15.87 -6.18 -14.36
CA MET A 158 -14.45 -6.05 -14.72
C MET A 158 -14.04 -4.58 -14.71
N VAL A 159 -13.39 -4.18 -13.62
CA VAL A 159 -12.70 -2.91 -13.46
C VAL A 159 -11.35 -3.02 -14.15
N ASP A 160 -11.02 -2.08 -15.04
CA ASP A 160 -9.74 -1.88 -15.75
C ASP A 160 -8.86 -3.14 -15.88
N ILE A 161 -9.06 -3.90 -16.97
CA ILE A 161 -8.32 -5.14 -17.26
C ILE A 161 -6.79 -4.96 -17.12
N PRO A 162 -6.15 -3.90 -17.67
CA PRO A 162 -4.71 -3.72 -17.56
C PRO A 162 -4.22 -3.53 -16.12
N ILE A 163 -5.01 -2.83 -15.30
CA ILE A 163 -4.73 -2.62 -13.88
C ILE A 163 -4.80 -3.96 -13.15
N SER A 164 -5.81 -4.78 -13.44
CA SER A 164 -5.98 -6.09 -12.83
C SER A 164 -4.82 -7.04 -13.18
N ILE A 165 -4.36 -7.04 -14.44
CA ILE A 165 -3.20 -7.84 -14.86
C ILE A 165 -1.93 -7.40 -14.11
N LEU A 166 -1.65 -6.08 -14.06
CA LEU A 166 -0.48 -5.58 -13.36
C LEU A 166 -0.49 -5.89 -11.87
N ARG A 167 -1.67 -5.81 -11.23
CA ARG A 167 -1.86 -6.24 -9.85
C ARG A 167 -1.49 -7.70 -9.66
N GLY A 168 -1.93 -8.58 -10.56
CA GLY A 168 -1.56 -10.00 -10.55
C GLY A 168 -0.05 -10.23 -10.68
N PHE A 169 0.63 -9.53 -11.58
CA PHE A 169 2.08 -9.66 -11.71
C PHE A 169 2.85 -9.14 -10.50
N ILE A 170 2.49 -7.96 -9.98
CA ILE A 170 3.09 -7.40 -8.77
C ILE A 170 2.91 -8.36 -7.60
N ALA A 171 1.72 -8.94 -7.48
CA ALA A 171 1.40 -9.90 -6.44
C ALA A 171 2.36 -11.09 -6.45
N GLN A 172 2.57 -11.68 -7.62
CA GLN A 172 3.46 -12.84 -7.79
C GLN A 172 4.91 -12.49 -7.52
N LEU A 173 5.39 -11.35 -8.03
CA LEU A 173 6.74 -10.88 -7.76
C LEU A 173 7.01 -10.74 -6.27
N VAL A 174 6.07 -10.18 -5.53
CA VAL A 174 6.20 -9.98 -4.07
C VAL A 174 6.09 -11.30 -3.30
N ILE A 175 5.19 -12.21 -3.71
CA ILE A 175 5.04 -13.52 -3.06
C ILE A 175 6.29 -14.38 -3.28
N ASP A 176 6.82 -14.41 -4.50
CA ASP A 176 7.92 -15.31 -4.87
C ASP A 176 9.31 -14.74 -4.54
N GLY A 177 9.40 -13.42 -4.30
CA GLY A 177 10.64 -12.71 -4.00
C GLY A 177 10.79 -12.34 -2.52
N ASP A 178 11.43 -13.22 -1.73
CA ASP A 178 11.76 -12.93 -0.33
C ASP A 178 12.60 -11.63 -0.20
N GLY A 179 12.08 -10.63 0.52
CA GLY A 179 12.76 -9.36 0.73
C GLY A 179 12.77 -8.42 -0.47
N LEU A 180 12.22 -8.85 -1.62
CA LEU A 180 12.23 -8.07 -2.87
C LEU A 180 11.48 -6.74 -2.70
N PHE A 181 10.38 -6.80 -1.95
CA PHE A 181 9.58 -5.61 -1.72
C PHE A 181 10.35 -4.57 -0.91
N GLU A 182 11.05 -4.98 0.15
CA GLU A 182 11.87 -4.13 1.00
C GLU A 182 13.05 -3.51 0.25
N GLU A 183 13.62 -4.22 -0.72
CA GLU A 183 14.65 -3.66 -1.61
C GLU A 183 14.05 -2.64 -2.58
N ALA A 184 12.91 -2.97 -3.19
CA ALA A 184 12.25 -2.12 -4.18
C ALA A 184 11.53 -0.90 -3.59
N ILE A 185 11.14 -0.94 -2.31
CA ILE A 185 10.33 0.11 -1.69
C ILE A 185 11.03 1.47 -1.72
N THR A 186 12.36 1.50 -1.65
CA THR A 186 13.15 2.75 -1.70
C THR A 186 12.96 3.48 -3.04
N ASP A 187 12.90 2.73 -4.15
CA ASP A 187 12.65 3.28 -5.49
C ASP A 187 11.17 3.67 -5.65
N VAL A 188 10.26 2.95 -5.02
CA VAL A 188 8.83 3.19 -5.12
C VAL A 188 8.35 4.33 -4.19
N GLU A 189 9.04 4.59 -3.07
CA GLU A 189 8.85 5.77 -2.23
C GLU A 189 9.12 7.07 -3.00
N VAL A 190 10.08 7.07 -3.93
CA VAL A 190 10.33 8.21 -4.83
C VAL A 190 9.13 8.47 -5.76
N LEU A 191 8.39 7.43 -6.14
CA LEU A 191 7.18 7.56 -6.95
C LEU A 191 6.00 8.15 -6.16
N ARG A 192 6.01 8.10 -4.81
CA ARG A 192 5.00 8.76 -3.97
C ARG A 192 5.11 10.28 -3.95
N ILE A 193 6.27 10.86 -4.22
CA ILE A 193 6.46 12.33 -4.19
C ILE A 193 5.57 13.05 -5.23
N GLN A 194 5.01 12.32 -6.20
CA GLN A 194 4.14 12.86 -7.25
C GLN A 194 2.64 12.59 -7.03
N ARG A 195 2.21 11.99 -5.90
CA ARG A 195 0.79 11.71 -5.65
C ARG A 195 0.02 12.98 -5.29
N SER A 196 -1.06 13.23 -6.04
CA SER A 196 -2.14 14.14 -5.63
C SER A 196 -3.01 13.47 -4.56
N PRO A 197 -3.51 14.22 -3.56
CA PRO A 197 -4.35 13.68 -2.49
C PRO A 197 -5.67 13.04 -2.94
N ASP A 198 -6.13 13.28 -4.16
CA ASP A 198 -7.45 12.84 -4.62
C ASP A 198 -7.49 11.45 -5.30
N MET A 199 -6.42 10.64 -5.22
CA MET A 199 -6.36 9.34 -5.94
C MET A 199 -6.45 8.12 -5.00
N PRO A 200 -7.66 7.59 -4.72
CA PRO A 200 -7.89 6.45 -3.82
C PRO A 200 -7.55 5.08 -4.40
N SER A 201 -7.10 5.00 -5.65
CA SER A 201 -6.64 3.78 -6.33
C SER A 201 -5.30 4.02 -7.03
N LEU A 202 -4.42 3.01 -7.04
CA LEU A 202 -3.18 3.06 -7.82
C LEU A 202 -3.56 3.14 -9.31
N SER A 203 -3.12 4.20 -9.99
CA SER A 203 -3.30 4.33 -11.44
C SER A 203 -2.47 3.29 -12.18
N PHE A 204 -2.83 3.03 -13.44
CA PHE A 204 -2.06 2.16 -14.33
C PHE A 204 -0.56 2.54 -14.36
N GLU A 205 -0.23 3.82 -14.53
CA GLU A 205 1.16 4.28 -14.57
C GLU A 205 1.90 4.07 -13.24
N THR A 206 1.20 4.21 -12.10
CA THR A 206 1.79 3.93 -10.79
C THR A 206 2.09 2.44 -10.64
N LEU A 207 1.15 1.58 -11.01
CA LEU A 207 1.35 0.12 -10.98
C LEU A 207 2.46 -0.31 -11.94
N TRP A 208 2.53 0.26 -13.13
CA TRP A 208 3.61 -0.01 -14.07
C TRP A 208 4.98 0.36 -13.50
N ALA A 209 5.08 1.51 -12.84
CA ALA A 209 6.31 1.95 -12.20
C ALA A 209 6.71 1.05 -11.00
N ILE A 210 5.74 0.59 -10.21
CA ILE A 210 5.96 -0.42 -9.16
C ILE A 210 6.48 -1.72 -9.75
N PHE A 211 5.78 -2.27 -10.75
CA PHE A 211 6.13 -3.51 -11.43
C PHE A 211 7.56 -3.48 -11.99
N THR A 212 7.91 -2.41 -12.71
CA THR A 212 9.26 -2.26 -13.29
C THR A 212 10.33 -2.04 -12.22
N SER A 213 10.01 -1.41 -11.09
CA SER A 213 10.92 -1.31 -9.94
C SER A 213 11.20 -2.70 -9.37
N LEU A 214 10.16 -3.49 -9.09
CA LEU A 214 10.30 -4.85 -8.58
C LEU A 214 11.16 -5.72 -9.49
N ILE A 215 10.91 -5.69 -10.80
CA ILE A 215 11.72 -6.45 -11.77
C ILE A 215 13.21 -6.06 -11.71
N ARG A 216 13.51 -4.75 -11.59
CA ARG A 216 14.89 -4.27 -11.51
C ARG A 216 15.63 -4.81 -10.30
N HIS A 217 14.94 -4.90 -9.16
CA HIS A 217 15.53 -5.40 -7.91
C HIS A 217 15.57 -6.93 -7.83
N ALA A 218 14.69 -7.62 -8.55
CA ALA A 218 14.54 -9.06 -8.43
C ALA A 218 15.69 -9.89 -9.03
N ARG A 219 16.62 -9.25 -9.76
CA ARG A 219 17.81 -9.88 -10.36
C ARG A 219 17.50 -11.15 -11.18
N PHE A 220 16.29 -11.27 -11.72
CA PHE A 220 15.96 -12.40 -12.59
C PHE A 220 16.80 -12.34 -13.85
N SER A 221 17.35 -13.48 -14.28
CA SER A 221 17.96 -13.60 -15.60
C SER A 221 16.91 -13.55 -16.72
N GLN A 222 15.68 -13.99 -16.41
CA GLN A 222 14.57 -14.04 -17.35
C GLN A 222 13.24 -14.01 -16.61
N LEU A 223 12.26 -13.30 -17.18
CA LEU A 223 10.89 -13.19 -16.66
C LEU A 223 9.92 -13.68 -17.74
N TYR A 224 9.07 -14.65 -17.41
CA TYR A 224 7.96 -15.05 -18.28
C TYR A 224 6.64 -14.60 -17.69
N CYS A 225 5.86 -13.89 -18.49
CA CYS A 225 4.52 -13.43 -18.13
C CYS A 225 3.50 -14.22 -18.95
N ALA A 226 2.72 -15.12 -18.31
CA ALA A 226 1.58 -15.75 -18.96
C ALA A 226 0.28 -15.03 -18.56
N ILE A 227 -0.46 -14.58 -19.56
CA ILE A 227 -1.76 -13.97 -19.39
C ILE A 227 -2.77 -14.89 -20.08
N ASP A 228 -3.63 -15.51 -19.28
CA ASP A 228 -4.71 -16.36 -19.78
C ASP A 228 -5.90 -15.52 -20.25
N ALA A 229 -6.73 -16.08 -21.12
CA ALA A 229 -7.95 -15.46 -21.67
C ALA A 229 -7.72 -14.03 -22.24
N LEU A 230 -6.57 -13.80 -22.88
CA LEU A 230 -6.24 -12.51 -23.51
C LEU A 230 -7.24 -12.13 -24.61
N ASP A 231 -7.83 -13.13 -25.25
CA ASP A 231 -8.85 -13.02 -26.30
C ASP A 231 -10.23 -12.58 -25.77
N GLU A 232 -10.47 -12.69 -24.47
CA GLU A 232 -11.69 -12.20 -23.82
C GLU A 232 -11.59 -10.70 -23.44
N CYS A 233 -10.43 -10.08 -23.62
CA CYS A 233 -10.17 -8.69 -23.25
C CYS A 233 -10.40 -7.72 -24.43
N ASP A 234 -10.87 -6.49 -24.15
CA ASP A 234 -10.93 -5.45 -25.19
C ASP A 234 -9.50 -5.12 -25.67
N PRO A 235 -9.18 -5.30 -26.96
CA PRO A 235 -7.84 -5.07 -27.48
C PRO A 235 -7.40 -3.60 -27.37
N THR A 236 -8.32 -2.64 -27.34
CA THR A 236 -8.00 -1.21 -27.22
C THR A 236 -7.55 -0.84 -25.81
N GLU A 237 -8.16 -1.44 -24.79
CA GLU A 237 -7.75 -1.26 -23.38
C GLU A 237 -6.39 -1.89 -23.10
N LEU A 238 -6.12 -3.05 -23.73
CA LEU A 238 -4.93 -3.85 -23.46
C LEU A 238 -3.68 -3.40 -24.23
N ALA A 239 -3.85 -2.69 -25.36
CA ALA A 239 -2.76 -2.27 -26.25
C ALA A 239 -1.63 -1.51 -25.52
N GLY A 240 -1.99 -0.65 -24.56
CA GLY A 240 -1.03 0.11 -23.77
C GLY A 240 -0.15 -0.76 -22.87
N LEU A 241 -0.73 -1.77 -22.22
CA LEU A 241 -0.01 -2.72 -21.39
C LEU A 241 0.91 -3.62 -22.23
N LEU A 242 0.40 -4.18 -23.33
CA LEU A 242 1.19 -5.06 -24.19
C LEU A 242 2.38 -4.33 -24.81
N THR A 243 2.19 -3.09 -25.24
CA THR A 243 3.29 -2.26 -25.78
C THR A 243 4.37 -2.02 -24.73
N LYS A 244 3.98 -1.72 -23.50
CA LYS A 244 4.91 -1.52 -22.39
C LYS A 244 5.65 -2.81 -22.01
N LEU A 245 4.98 -3.96 -21.98
CA LEU A 245 5.60 -5.27 -21.74
C LEU A 245 6.59 -5.65 -22.86
N LEU A 246 6.22 -5.43 -24.13
CA LEU A 246 7.12 -5.65 -25.27
C LEU A 246 8.37 -4.78 -25.18
N ASN A 247 8.21 -3.49 -24.88
CA ASN A 247 9.34 -2.58 -24.70
C ASN A 247 10.25 -3.00 -23.54
N LEU A 248 9.69 -3.56 -22.47
CA LEU A 248 10.46 -4.07 -21.34
C LEU A 248 11.25 -5.33 -21.71
N ALA A 249 10.73 -6.18 -22.59
CA ALA A 249 11.42 -7.39 -23.03
C ALA A 249 12.58 -7.11 -24.01
N THR A 250 12.55 -5.95 -24.68
CA THR A 250 13.56 -5.57 -25.69
C THR A 250 14.73 -4.75 -25.14
N ASN A 251 14.65 -4.28 -23.89
CA ASN A 251 15.66 -3.43 -23.24
C ASN A 251 16.27 -4.14 -22.03
#